data_AF-A0A529CJN3-F1
#
_entry.id   AF-A0A529CJN3-F1
#
_cell.length_a   1.000
_cell.length_b   1.000
_cell.length_c   1.000
_cell.angle_alpha   90.00
_cell.angle_beta   90.00
_cell.angle_gamma   90.00
#
_symmetry.space_group_name_H-M   'P 1'
#
loop_
_entity.id
_entity.type
_entity.pdbx_description
1 polymer ?
#
loop_
_entity_poly.entity_id
_entity_poly.type
_entity_poly.pdbx_seq_one_letter_code
_entity_poly.pdbx_strand_id
1 'polypeptide(L)'
;MGAGPAPEVLHRALICLAWLVRAGLISSLLPLAPLMHQATNRLRWGEHRGGMFVEVEGSDRAGAIVKRSWHLLAEGNDGPLIPSMAVEALVRKVLAGHQPAPGARAAVRDLELRDYEALFAGKTIYTGFRNGAADEDKPLYAELLGAAWQGLPEAIRSMHDRTITAAGRARVERGHNVLGRLMAWMVGFPGASEDIPVHVRFDTDKDGETWTRIFGKHSFSSLQFAGRGRSQRLLCERFGPLTFAMALVAEDGRLALVLRRWSFFGLPLPMWLCPRSTSYETVEDGRFGFHVEISHPLAGMIARYRGWLEPSGAHGSSETVSPATLANSRQSCAVHSVQP
;
A
#
# COMPACT_ATOMS: atom_id res chain seq x y z
N MET A 1 -21.13 7.47 18.64
CA MET A 1 -20.35 6.44 17.91
C MET A 1 -21.20 5.95 16.74
N GLY A 2 -21.21 6.69 15.63
CA GLY A 2 -22.05 6.36 14.48
C GLY A 2 -21.23 5.73 13.38
N ALA A 3 -21.37 4.42 13.18
CA ALA A 3 -21.08 3.79 11.89
C ALA A 3 -22.28 4.11 10.98
N GLY A 4 -22.21 5.22 10.25
CA GLY A 4 -23.19 5.52 9.22
C GLY A 4 -23.16 4.43 8.13
N PRO A 5 -24.30 4.03 7.57
CA PRO A 5 -24.31 3.07 6.48
C PRO A 5 -23.59 3.67 5.26
N ALA A 6 -22.51 3.03 4.81
CA ALA A 6 -22.05 3.18 3.43
C ALA A 6 -23.01 2.37 2.55
N PRO A 7 -23.66 2.95 1.51
CA PRO A 7 -23.25 4.13 0.74
C PRO A 7 -23.82 5.48 1.22
N GLU A 8 -23.07 6.57 0.99
CA GLU A 8 -23.48 7.96 1.28
C GLU A 8 -24.85 8.33 0.66
N VAL A 9 -25.16 7.77 -0.51
CA VAL A 9 -26.46 7.95 -1.18
C VAL A 9 -27.61 7.38 -0.34
N LEU A 10 -27.41 6.20 0.26
CA LEU A 10 -28.41 5.59 1.14
C LEU A 10 -28.59 6.44 2.40
N HIS A 11 -27.49 6.95 2.96
CA HIS A 11 -27.55 7.85 4.11
C HIS A 11 -28.32 9.14 3.79
N ARG A 12 -28.04 9.78 2.64
CA ARG A 12 -28.79 10.96 2.18
C ARG A 12 -30.26 10.66 1.89
N ALA A 13 -30.57 9.52 1.29
CA ALA A 13 -31.94 9.08 1.06
C ALA A 13 -32.71 8.87 2.38
N LEU A 14 -32.08 8.25 3.38
CA LEU A 14 -32.65 8.09 4.72
C LEU A 14 -32.89 9.45 5.41
N ILE A 15 -31.97 10.41 5.25
CA ILE A 15 -32.15 11.78 5.73
C ILE A 15 -33.37 12.43 5.05
N CYS A 16 -33.50 12.33 3.72
CA CYS A 16 -34.67 12.86 3.00
C CYS A 16 -35.98 12.21 3.46
N LEU A 17 -36.01 10.89 3.63
CA LEU A 17 -37.17 10.17 4.14
C LEU A 17 -37.53 10.60 5.56
N ALA A 18 -36.54 10.81 6.43
CA ALA A 18 -36.76 11.35 7.77
C ALA A 18 -37.34 12.78 7.73
N TRP A 19 -36.89 13.62 6.79
CA TRP A 19 -37.45 14.95 6.56
C TRP A 19 -38.91 14.89 6.06
N LEU A 20 -39.26 13.96 5.19
CA LEU A 20 -40.63 13.76 4.72
C LEU A 20 -41.57 13.33 5.87
N VAL A 21 -41.09 12.48 6.78
CA VAL A 21 -41.83 12.14 7.99
C VAL A 21 -42.00 13.36 8.90
N ARG A 22 -40.92 14.11 9.13
CA ARG A 22 -40.96 15.32 9.94
C ARG A 22 -41.87 16.41 9.37
N ALA A 23 -41.97 16.50 8.04
CA ALA A 23 -42.86 17.42 7.35
C ALA A 23 -44.33 16.94 7.31
N GLY A 24 -44.64 15.76 7.85
CA GLY A 24 -46.00 15.20 7.86
C GLY A 24 -46.49 14.67 6.51
N LEU A 25 -45.62 14.64 5.49
CA LEU A 25 -45.93 14.09 4.16
C LEU A 25 -46.04 12.56 4.18
N ILE A 26 -45.34 11.91 5.11
CA ILE A 26 -45.38 10.46 5.33
C ILE A 26 -45.56 10.22 6.83
N SER A 27 -46.56 9.45 7.23
CA SER A 27 -46.84 9.18 8.65
C SER A 27 -45.85 8.23 9.30
N SER A 28 -45.30 7.27 8.54
CA SER A 28 -44.29 6.33 9.03
C SER A 28 -43.53 5.65 7.89
N LEU A 29 -42.25 5.34 8.13
CA LEU A 29 -41.42 4.52 7.23
C LEU A 29 -41.52 3.01 7.53
N LEU A 30 -42.25 2.62 8.58
CA LEU A 30 -42.42 1.21 8.98
C LEU A 30 -42.89 0.29 7.84
N PRO A 31 -43.84 0.71 6.97
CA PRO A 31 -44.29 -0.13 5.85
C PRO A 31 -43.20 -0.40 4.79
N LEU A 32 -42.18 0.46 4.70
CA LEU A 32 -41.03 0.27 3.82
C LEU A 32 -39.99 -0.69 4.40
N ALA A 33 -40.07 -1.05 5.69
CA ALA A 33 -39.07 -1.89 6.35
C ALA A 33 -38.83 -3.25 5.66
N PRO A 34 -39.83 -4.00 5.16
CA PRO A 34 -39.59 -5.26 4.46
C PRO A 34 -38.86 -5.05 3.12
N LEU A 35 -39.19 -3.97 2.42
CA LEU A 35 -38.54 -3.56 1.16
C LEU A 35 -37.09 -3.15 1.41
N MET A 36 -36.85 -2.35 2.46
CA MET A 36 -35.50 -1.96 2.88
C MET A 36 -34.68 -3.18 3.30
N HIS A 37 -35.27 -4.13 4.03
CA HIS A 37 -34.61 -5.37 4.42
C HIS A 37 -34.26 -6.24 3.20
N GLN A 38 -35.18 -6.39 2.25
CA GLN A 38 -34.89 -7.09 0.98
C GLN A 38 -33.80 -6.36 0.18
N ALA A 39 -33.86 -5.04 0.10
CA ALA A 39 -32.88 -4.21 -0.59
C ALA A 39 -31.49 -4.35 0.05
N THR A 40 -31.35 -4.23 1.37
CA THR A 40 -30.07 -4.41 2.07
C THR A 40 -29.50 -5.82 1.90
N ASN A 41 -30.35 -6.84 1.82
CA ASN A 41 -29.89 -8.22 1.65
C ASN A 41 -29.52 -8.57 0.20
N ARG A 42 -30.19 -7.97 -0.81
CA ARG A 42 -29.94 -8.23 -2.24
C ARG A 42 -28.96 -7.25 -2.88
N LEU A 43 -29.03 -5.98 -2.52
CA LEU A 43 -28.11 -4.93 -2.97
C LEU A 43 -26.90 -4.91 -2.03
N ARG A 44 -26.10 -5.98 -2.07
CA ARG A 44 -24.77 -6.00 -1.42
C ARG A 44 -23.80 -5.19 -2.28
N TRP A 45 -23.93 -3.87 -2.21
CA TRP A 45 -23.05 -2.95 -2.93
C TRP A 45 -22.06 -2.33 -1.95
N GLY A 46 -20.80 -2.76 -2.04
CA GLY A 46 -19.70 -2.26 -1.21
C GLY A 46 -18.58 -3.29 -1.15
N GLU A 47 -17.36 -2.86 -0.85
CA GLU A 47 -16.29 -3.80 -0.55
C GLU A 47 -16.59 -4.50 0.80
N HIS A 48 -16.33 -5.80 0.88
CA HIS A 48 -16.39 -6.57 2.13
C HIS A 48 -15.18 -6.24 3.01
N ARG A 49 -15.08 -4.98 3.43
CA ARG A 49 -13.96 -4.44 4.20
C ARG A 49 -14.49 -3.55 5.31
N GLY A 50 -14.17 -3.90 6.54
CA GLY A 50 -14.37 -3.08 7.73
C GLY A 50 -13.02 -2.59 8.23
N GLY A 51 -12.97 -1.41 8.83
CA GLY A 51 -11.73 -0.91 9.42
C GLY A 51 -12.00 -0.04 10.62
N MET A 52 -11.03 0.02 11.51
CA MET A 52 -11.00 0.91 12.66
C MET A 52 -9.59 1.45 12.79
N PHE A 53 -9.46 2.72 13.15
CA PHE A 53 -8.18 3.26 13.58
C PHE A 53 -8.36 4.10 14.82
N VAL A 54 -7.33 4.12 15.66
CA VAL A 54 -7.23 4.98 16.83
C VAL A 54 -5.99 5.83 16.63
N GLU A 55 -6.15 7.13 16.73
CA GLU A 55 -5.09 8.10 16.53
C GLU A 55 -4.92 8.96 17.79
N VAL A 56 -3.66 9.17 18.17
CA VAL A 56 -3.25 9.97 19.31
C VAL A 56 -2.22 10.98 18.82
N GLU A 57 -2.44 12.24 19.18
CA GLU A 57 -1.54 13.35 18.92
C GLU A 57 -1.19 14.00 20.25
N GLY A 58 0.09 14.30 20.45
CA GLY A 58 0.59 14.92 21.67
C GLY A 58 2.03 15.38 21.50
N SER A 59 2.67 15.82 22.58
CA SER A 59 4.08 16.21 22.56
C SER A 59 4.95 15.11 23.17
N ASP A 60 6.14 14.90 22.60
CA ASP A 60 7.15 14.07 23.23
C ASP A 60 7.87 14.81 24.38
N ARG A 61 8.87 14.16 24.99
CA ARG A 61 9.66 14.74 26.09
C ARG A 61 10.48 15.97 25.67
N ALA A 62 10.74 16.15 24.38
CA ALA A 62 11.44 17.30 23.82
C ALA A 62 10.47 18.41 23.37
N GLY A 63 9.16 18.22 23.55
CA GLY A 63 8.13 19.16 23.15
C GLY A 63 7.73 19.05 21.67
N ALA A 64 8.31 18.14 20.90
CA ALA A 64 7.96 17.94 19.50
C ALA A 64 6.58 17.29 19.39
N ILE A 65 5.75 17.77 18.46
CA ILE A 65 4.44 17.17 18.20
C ILE A 65 4.64 15.80 17.54
N VAL A 66 4.11 14.77 18.20
CA VAL A 66 4.14 13.39 17.76
C VAL A 66 2.72 12.90 17.56
N LYS A 67 2.50 12.33 16.38
CA LYS A 67 1.25 11.71 15.99
C LYS A 67 1.48 10.21 15.81
N ARG A 68 0.63 9.38 16.42
CA ARG A 68 0.69 7.92 16.27
C ARG A 68 -0.70 7.37 16.08
N SER A 69 -0.81 6.33 15.27
CA SER A 69 -2.09 5.68 15.05
C SER A 69 -1.92 4.16 14.98
N TRP A 70 -2.90 3.45 15.51
CA TRP A 70 -3.06 2.01 15.35
C TRP A 70 -4.25 1.75 14.44
N HIS A 71 -4.07 0.88 13.46
CA HIS A 71 -5.04 0.58 12.42
C HIS A 71 -5.38 -0.90 12.46
N LEU A 72 -6.65 -1.20 12.24
CA LEU A 72 -7.19 -2.52 12.02
C LEU A 72 -8.00 -2.51 10.73
N LEU A 73 -7.72 -3.46 9.84
CA LEU A 73 -8.46 -3.71 8.62
C LEU A 73 -8.92 -5.17 8.63
N ALA A 74 -10.22 -5.39 8.52
CA ALA A 74 -10.80 -6.71 8.35
C ALA A 74 -11.37 -6.83 6.94
N GLU A 75 -10.84 -7.79 6.20
CA GLU A 75 -11.33 -8.13 4.87
C GLU A 75 -12.23 -9.37 4.93
N GLY A 76 -13.05 -9.56 3.90
CA GLY A 76 -13.88 -10.75 3.73
C GLY A 76 -14.96 -10.87 4.80
N ASN A 77 -15.06 -12.05 5.41
CA ASN A 77 -16.14 -12.42 6.33
C ASN A 77 -15.73 -12.41 7.82
N ASP A 78 -14.48 -12.04 8.14
CA ASP A 78 -13.99 -12.08 9.52
C ASP A 78 -14.30 -10.79 10.31
N GLY A 79 -14.61 -9.68 9.62
CA GLY A 79 -14.94 -8.40 10.27
C GLY A 79 -16.05 -8.47 11.32
N PRO A 80 -17.19 -9.14 11.06
CA PRO A 80 -18.25 -9.32 12.04
C PRO A 80 -17.86 -10.07 13.32
N LEU A 81 -16.73 -10.80 13.33
CA LEU A 81 -16.27 -11.56 14.50
C LEU A 81 -15.54 -10.68 15.53
N ILE A 82 -15.04 -9.51 15.14
CA ILE A 82 -14.19 -8.65 15.99
C ILE A 82 -14.85 -8.33 17.35
N PRO A 83 -16.15 -7.95 17.43
CA PRO A 83 -16.77 -7.66 18.72
C PRO A 83 -16.79 -8.86 19.67
N SER A 84 -17.00 -10.08 19.16
CA SER A 84 -17.01 -11.30 19.98
C SER A 84 -15.61 -11.74 20.42
N MET A 85 -14.56 -11.35 19.71
CA MET A 85 -13.18 -11.72 20.05
C MET A 85 -12.73 -11.17 21.41
N ALA A 86 -13.27 -10.04 21.85
CA ALA A 86 -12.99 -9.50 23.18
C ALA A 86 -13.42 -10.50 24.27
N VAL A 87 -14.62 -11.08 24.14
CA VAL A 87 -15.13 -12.07 25.10
C VAL A 87 -14.28 -13.35 25.03
N GLU A 88 -13.94 -13.81 23.84
CA GLU A 88 -13.09 -14.99 23.66
C GLU A 88 -11.71 -14.81 24.29
N ALA A 89 -11.04 -13.68 24.04
CA ALA A 89 -9.74 -13.35 24.61
C ALA A 89 -9.79 -13.35 26.14
N LEU A 90 -10.84 -12.76 26.71
CA LEU A 90 -11.03 -12.70 28.16
C LEU A 90 -11.24 -14.09 28.76
N VAL A 91 -12.08 -14.92 28.15
CA VAL A 91 -12.31 -16.30 28.60
C VAL A 91 -11.02 -17.11 28.54
N ARG A 92 -10.24 -17.01 27.46
CA ARG A 92 -8.94 -17.70 27.33
C ARG A 92 -7.95 -17.26 28.42
N LYS A 93 -7.88 -15.96 28.73
CA LYS A 93 -7.07 -15.44 29.84
C LYS A 93 -7.48 -16.00 31.19
N VAL A 94 -8.78 -16.05 31.48
CA VAL A 94 -9.32 -16.64 32.71
C VAL A 94 -8.97 -18.12 32.81
N LEU A 95 -9.11 -18.88 31.72
CA LEU A 95 -8.71 -20.29 31.66
C LEU A 95 -7.21 -20.50 31.86
N ALA A 96 -6.38 -19.53 31.44
CA ALA A 96 -4.94 -19.50 31.68
C ALA A 96 -4.57 -18.96 33.09
N GLY A 97 -5.53 -18.84 34.01
CA GLY A 97 -5.30 -18.40 35.39
C GLY A 97 -5.19 -16.88 35.60
N HIS A 98 -5.37 -16.09 34.55
CA HIS A 98 -5.29 -14.62 34.61
C HIS A 98 -6.71 -14.03 34.72
N GLN A 99 -7.21 -13.91 35.94
CA GLN A 99 -8.54 -13.35 36.16
C GLN A 99 -8.52 -11.81 36.13
N PRO A 100 -9.52 -11.16 35.50
CA PRO A 100 -9.70 -9.72 35.61
C PRO A 100 -10.09 -9.34 37.04
N ALA A 101 -9.75 -8.12 37.45
CA ALA A 101 -10.15 -7.62 38.76
C ALA A 101 -11.69 -7.58 38.90
N PRO A 102 -12.25 -7.98 40.05
CA PRO A 102 -13.70 -8.04 40.26
C PRO A 102 -14.34 -6.65 40.33
N GLY A 103 -15.67 -6.60 40.13
CA GLY A 103 -16.50 -5.40 40.28
C GLY A 103 -16.87 -4.69 38.96
N ALA A 104 -17.85 -3.80 39.02
CA ALA A 104 -18.28 -3.00 37.88
C ALA A 104 -17.28 -1.86 37.63
N ARG A 105 -16.48 -1.98 36.58
CA ARG A 105 -15.42 -1.03 36.22
C ARG A 105 -15.16 -1.04 34.72
N ALA A 106 -14.40 -0.05 34.25
CA ALA A 106 -13.91 -0.05 32.87
C ALA A 106 -12.86 -1.15 32.67
N ALA A 107 -13.02 -1.94 31.61
CA ALA A 107 -12.16 -3.08 31.28
C ALA A 107 -10.95 -2.69 30.41
N VAL A 108 -10.49 -1.44 30.48
CA VAL A 108 -9.48 -0.86 29.56
C VAL A 108 -8.14 -1.59 29.59
N ARG A 109 -7.81 -2.27 30.70
CA ARG A 109 -6.56 -3.02 30.91
C ARG A 109 -6.76 -4.53 31.06
N ASP A 110 -7.98 -5.02 30.86
CA ASP A 110 -8.25 -6.46 31.00
C ASP A 110 -7.74 -7.24 29.79
N LEU A 111 -7.73 -6.58 28.63
CA LEU A 111 -7.20 -7.07 27.37
C LEU A 111 -6.17 -6.09 26.80
N GLU A 112 -5.09 -6.64 26.29
CA GLU A 112 -4.01 -5.94 25.59
C GLU A 112 -4.04 -6.34 24.12
N LEU A 113 -3.37 -5.56 23.25
CA LEU A 113 -3.33 -5.85 21.81
C LEU A 113 -2.81 -7.27 21.50
N ARG A 114 -1.81 -7.74 22.25
CA ARG A 114 -1.27 -9.11 22.15
C ARG A 114 -2.31 -10.22 22.35
N ASP A 115 -3.35 -9.97 23.14
CA ASP A 115 -4.40 -10.97 23.38
C ASP A 115 -5.26 -11.15 22.12
N TYR A 116 -5.37 -10.11 21.29
CA TYR A 116 -6.06 -10.13 20.01
C TYR A 116 -5.18 -10.66 18.87
N GLU A 117 -3.87 -10.43 18.89
CA GLU A 117 -2.94 -10.90 17.86
C GLU A 117 -3.07 -12.42 17.61
N ALA A 118 -3.21 -13.21 18.68
CA ALA A 118 -3.44 -14.66 18.58
C ALA A 118 -4.79 -15.02 17.92
N LEU A 119 -5.83 -14.22 18.15
CA LEU A 119 -7.15 -14.42 17.53
C LEU A 119 -7.19 -13.96 16.07
N PHE A 120 -6.33 -13.01 15.69
CA PHE A 120 -6.20 -12.51 14.33
C PHE A 120 -5.35 -13.41 13.43
N ALA A 121 -4.39 -14.16 13.96
CA ALA A 121 -3.40 -14.94 13.20
C ALA A 121 -3.98 -15.94 12.17
N GLY A 122 -5.24 -16.34 12.30
CA GLY A 122 -5.92 -17.24 11.35
C GLY A 122 -7.07 -16.59 10.57
N LYS A 123 -7.11 -15.26 10.52
CA LYS A 123 -8.22 -14.48 9.95
C LYS A 123 -7.70 -13.48 8.95
N THR A 124 -8.56 -13.03 8.04
CA THR A 124 -8.24 -11.91 7.14
C THR A 124 -8.37 -10.57 7.85
N ILE A 125 -7.71 -10.45 9.02
CA ILE A 125 -7.65 -9.25 9.86
C ILE A 125 -6.19 -8.82 9.97
N TYR A 126 -5.93 -7.58 9.58
CA TYR A 126 -4.61 -7.00 9.53
C TYR A 126 -4.54 -5.82 10.49
N THR A 127 -3.47 -5.73 11.28
CA THR A 127 -3.26 -4.63 12.21
C THR A 127 -1.88 -4.03 12.05
N GLY A 128 -1.73 -2.73 12.34
CA GLY A 128 -0.43 -2.10 12.26
C GLY A 128 -0.39 -0.71 12.87
N PHE A 129 0.83 -0.30 13.23
CA PHE A 129 1.08 1.05 13.70
C PHE A 129 1.57 1.94 12.57
N ARG A 130 1.19 3.21 12.63
CA ARG A 130 1.69 4.28 11.77
C ARG A 130 2.12 5.44 12.64
N ASN A 131 3.37 5.85 12.45
CA ASN A 131 3.92 7.05 13.06
C ASN A 131 3.74 8.20 12.07
N GLY A 132 3.09 9.27 12.51
CA GLY A 132 2.79 10.46 11.72
C GLY A 132 3.88 11.54 11.79
N ALA A 133 5.01 11.27 12.43
CA ALA A 133 6.19 12.09 12.21
C ALA A 133 6.59 11.90 10.74
N ALA A 134 6.29 12.91 9.93
CA ALA A 134 6.84 13.09 8.59
C ALA A 134 8.34 13.25 8.79
N ASP A 135 9.02 12.11 8.83
CA ASP A 135 10.44 12.05 8.66
C ASP A 135 10.64 12.33 7.18
N GLU A 136 10.95 13.59 6.85
CA GLU A 136 11.11 14.06 5.47
C GLU A 136 12.17 13.26 4.70
N ASP A 137 12.95 12.45 5.42
CA ASP A 137 14.01 11.59 4.89
C ASP A 137 13.59 10.10 4.75
N LYS A 138 12.30 9.79 4.63
CA LYS A 138 11.84 8.42 4.30
C LYS A 138 11.53 8.25 2.81
N PRO A 139 11.94 7.13 2.19
CA PRO A 139 11.46 6.78 0.85
C PRO A 139 9.93 6.68 0.81
N LEU A 140 9.32 7.00 -0.34
CA LEU A 140 7.87 7.09 -0.49
C LEU A 140 7.15 5.80 -0.07
N TYR A 141 7.66 4.66 -0.50
CA TYR A 141 7.08 3.36 -0.17
C TYR A 141 7.20 3.03 1.31
N ALA A 142 8.32 3.39 1.95
CA ALA A 142 8.51 3.22 3.39
C ALA A 142 7.51 4.08 4.19
N GLU A 143 7.24 5.31 3.75
CA GLU A 143 6.22 6.17 4.35
C GLU A 143 4.81 5.58 4.21
N LEU A 144 4.46 5.13 3.01
CA LEU A 144 3.12 4.59 2.70
C LEU A 144 2.87 3.23 3.37
N LEU A 145 3.85 2.35 3.44
CA LEU A 145 3.73 1.03 4.08
C LEU A 145 3.86 1.09 5.61
N GLY A 146 4.59 2.07 6.15
CA GLY A 146 4.80 2.20 7.58
C GLY A 146 5.45 0.95 8.18
N ALA A 147 4.85 0.37 9.23
CA ALA A 147 5.40 -0.84 9.87
C ALA A 147 5.51 -2.05 8.93
N ALA A 148 4.68 -2.12 7.87
CA ALA A 148 4.71 -3.23 6.91
C ALA A 148 5.98 -3.22 6.03
N TRP A 149 6.67 -2.08 5.91
CA TRP A 149 7.90 -1.95 5.12
C TRP A 149 8.95 -2.98 5.52
N GLN A 150 9.14 -3.20 6.82
CA GLN A 150 10.16 -4.12 7.33
C GLN A 150 9.85 -5.60 7.05
N GLY A 151 8.59 -5.94 6.76
CA GLY A 151 8.18 -7.28 6.38
C GLY A 151 8.42 -7.62 4.91
N LEU A 152 8.74 -6.63 4.06
CA LEU A 152 9.02 -6.87 2.65
C LEU A 152 10.40 -7.50 2.44
N PRO A 153 10.55 -8.38 1.42
CA PRO A 153 11.85 -8.90 1.00
C PRO A 153 12.84 -7.79 0.69
N GLU A 154 14.12 -8.04 0.97
CA GLU A 154 15.20 -7.08 0.80
C GLU A 154 15.27 -6.53 -0.63
N ALA A 155 15.21 -7.37 -1.65
CA ALA A 155 15.28 -6.93 -3.05
C ALA A 155 14.15 -5.94 -3.44
N ILE A 156 12.95 -6.08 -2.86
CA ILE A 156 11.86 -5.11 -3.05
C ILE A 156 12.19 -3.81 -2.30
N ARG A 157 12.64 -3.90 -1.05
CA ARG A 157 13.01 -2.70 -0.28
C ARG A 157 14.13 -1.91 -0.95
N SER A 158 15.19 -2.58 -1.41
CA SER A 158 16.32 -1.95 -2.08
C SER A 158 15.89 -1.21 -3.35
N MET A 159 14.98 -1.80 -4.14
CA MET A 159 14.45 -1.14 -5.35
C MET A 159 13.75 0.19 -5.02
N HIS A 160 13.05 0.25 -3.88
CA HIS A 160 12.30 1.43 -3.44
C HIS A 160 13.04 2.28 -2.39
N ASP A 161 14.30 1.95 -2.08
CA ASP A 161 15.14 2.72 -1.16
C ASP A 161 16.14 3.58 -1.94
N ARG A 162 15.63 4.69 -2.49
CA ARG A 162 16.42 5.71 -3.22
C ARG A 162 17.30 5.14 -4.35
N THR A 163 16.92 4.01 -4.93
CA THR A 163 17.60 3.48 -6.12
C THR A 163 17.51 4.53 -7.23
N ILE A 164 18.62 4.91 -7.83
CA ILE A 164 18.65 5.95 -8.87
C ILE A 164 18.38 5.35 -10.25
N THR A 165 18.96 4.18 -10.53
CA THR A 165 18.68 3.44 -11.76
C THR A 165 18.64 1.95 -11.49
N ALA A 166 17.90 1.23 -12.33
CA ALA A 166 17.85 -0.22 -12.36
C ALA A 166 17.80 -0.72 -13.80
N ALA A 167 18.38 -1.89 -14.05
CA ALA A 167 18.38 -2.53 -15.36
C ALA A 167 17.95 -3.99 -15.27
N GLY A 168 17.38 -4.51 -16.34
CA GLY A 168 17.00 -5.91 -16.41
C GLY A 168 16.31 -6.25 -17.71
N ARG A 169 15.44 -7.27 -17.67
CA ARG A 169 14.76 -7.77 -18.86
C ARG A 169 13.28 -8.00 -18.59
N ALA A 170 12.48 -7.81 -19.63
CA ALA A 170 11.04 -7.99 -19.55
C ALA A 170 10.48 -8.70 -20.78
N ARG A 171 9.33 -9.33 -20.57
CA ARG A 171 8.41 -9.81 -21.59
C ARG A 171 7.22 -8.88 -21.63
N VAL A 172 6.82 -8.46 -22.83
CA VAL A 172 5.68 -7.58 -23.08
C VAL A 172 4.71 -8.30 -24.01
N GLU A 173 3.49 -8.49 -23.55
CA GLU A 173 2.36 -9.00 -24.31
C GLU A 173 1.34 -7.89 -24.53
N ARG A 174 0.69 -7.86 -25.70
CA ARG A 174 -0.32 -6.84 -26.04
C ARG A 174 -1.63 -7.48 -26.47
N GLY A 175 -2.71 -6.80 -26.12
CA GLY A 175 -4.04 -7.08 -26.65
C GLY A 175 -4.13 -6.74 -28.14
N HIS A 176 -4.89 -7.54 -28.89
CA HIS A 176 -5.19 -7.26 -30.29
C HIS A 176 -6.32 -6.22 -30.49
N ASN A 177 -6.88 -5.74 -29.38
CA ASN A 177 -8.02 -4.83 -29.30
C ASN A 177 -7.63 -3.36 -29.60
N VAL A 178 -8.59 -2.59 -30.11
CA VAL A 178 -8.39 -1.17 -30.49
C VAL A 178 -7.99 -0.32 -29.28
N LEU A 179 -8.54 -0.62 -28.11
CA LEU A 179 -8.19 0.06 -26.86
C LEU A 179 -6.72 -0.20 -26.45
N GLY A 180 -6.21 -1.42 -26.69
CA GLY A 180 -4.79 -1.76 -26.54
C GLY A 180 -3.89 -0.93 -27.44
N ARG A 181 -4.31 -0.69 -28.69
CA ARG A 181 -3.58 0.17 -29.63
C ARG A 181 -3.62 1.65 -29.23
N LEU A 182 -4.78 2.15 -28.78
CA LEU A 182 -4.94 3.53 -28.32
C LEU A 182 -4.09 3.81 -27.08
N MET A 183 -4.12 2.92 -26.08
CA MET A 183 -3.29 3.03 -24.87
C MET A 183 -1.80 2.95 -25.19
N ALA A 184 -1.42 2.06 -26.11
CA ALA A 184 -0.04 1.98 -26.60
C ALA A 184 0.42 3.28 -27.26
N TRP A 185 -0.47 3.94 -28.01
CA TRP A 185 -0.17 5.22 -28.64
C TRP A 185 -0.09 6.37 -27.62
N MET A 186 -1.05 6.47 -26.69
CA MET A 186 -1.11 7.55 -25.69
C MET A 186 0.02 7.50 -24.68
N VAL A 187 0.41 6.31 -24.24
CA VAL A 187 1.40 6.11 -23.17
C VAL A 187 2.79 5.79 -23.75
N GLY A 188 2.90 5.51 -25.06
CA GLY A 188 4.17 5.18 -25.69
C GLY A 188 4.71 3.79 -25.32
N PHE A 189 3.82 2.84 -24.97
CA PHE A 189 4.25 1.49 -24.60
C PHE A 189 5.08 0.83 -25.73
N PRO A 190 6.00 -0.09 -25.40
CA PRO A 190 6.74 -0.88 -26.38
C PRO A 190 5.84 -1.93 -27.04
N GLY A 191 6.17 -2.32 -28.29
CA GLY A 191 5.54 -3.44 -28.99
C GLY A 191 5.65 -4.77 -28.22
N ALA A 192 4.84 -5.77 -28.60
CA ALA A 192 4.94 -7.09 -27.98
C ALA A 192 6.34 -7.68 -28.24
N SER A 193 6.99 -8.18 -27.19
CA SER A 193 8.33 -8.76 -27.23
C SER A 193 8.45 -9.85 -26.18
N GLU A 194 9.05 -10.98 -26.55
CA GLU A 194 9.35 -12.07 -25.63
C GLU A 194 10.48 -11.71 -24.65
N ASP A 195 11.43 -10.89 -25.11
CA ASP A 195 12.58 -10.45 -24.34
C ASP A 195 13.02 -9.06 -24.81
N ILE A 196 12.96 -8.06 -23.94
CA ILE A 196 13.39 -6.68 -24.21
C ILE A 196 14.21 -6.15 -23.03
N PRO A 197 15.36 -5.50 -23.27
CA PRO A 197 16.10 -4.83 -22.20
C PRO A 197 15.27 -3.67 -21.63
N VAL A 198 15.28 -3.57 -20.31
CA VAL A 198 14.58 -2.54 -19.55
C VAL A 198 15.58 -1.76 -18.72
N HIS A 199 15.49 -0.44 -18.80
CA HIS A 199 16.18 0.48 -17.91
C HIS A 199 15.14 1.36 -17.22
N VAL A 200 15.23 1.46 -15.90
CA VAL A 200 14.38 2.33 -15.10
C VAL A 200 15.27 3.36 -14.43
N ARG A 201 14.89 4.63 -14.54
CA ARG A 201 15.49 5.72 -13.78
C ARG A 201 14.45 6.29 -12.83
N PHE A 202 14.86 6.50 -11.60
CA PHE A 202 14.05 7.07 -10.54
C PHE A 202 14.62 8.45 -10.22
N ASP A 203 13.85 9.48 -10.51
CA ASP A 203 14.18 10.86 -10.17
C ASP A 203 13.29 11.25 -8.98
N THR A 204 13.86 11.26 -7.77
CA THR A 204 13.13 11.64 -6.55
C THR A 204 13.23 13.15 -6.32
N ASP A 205 12.08 13.80 -6.15
CA ASP A 205 11.97 15.20 -5.79
C ASP A 205 11.04 15.39 -4.58
N LYS A 206 10.80 16.64 -4.19
CA LYS A 206 9.91 17.00 -3.07
C LYS A 206 8.42 16.72 -3.33
N ASP A 207 8.04 16.59 -4.60
CA ASP A 207 6.67 16.41 -5.06
C ASP A 207 6.34 14.92 -5.30
N GLY A 208 7.36 14.06 -5.40
CA GLY A 208 7.26 12.61 -5.49
C GLY A 208 8.46 11.95 -6.18
N GLU A 209 8.23 10.78 -6.75
CA GLU A 209 9.20 10.01 -7.50
C GLU A 209 8.78 9.94 -8.97
N THR A 210 9.59 10.50 -9.87
CA THR A 210 9.38 10.36 -11.32
C THR A 210 10.07 9.10 -11.82
N TRP A 211 9.28 8.16 -12.31
CA TRP A 211 9.73 6.88 -12.82
C TRP A 211 9.80 6.95 -14.34
N THR A 212 11.00 6.94 -14.90
CA THR A 212 11.22 6.87 -16.35
C THR A 212 11.63 5.46 -16.73
N ARG A 213 10.79 4.77 -17.52
CA ARG A 213 10.99 3.38 -17.93
C ARG A 213 11.29 3.32 -19.42
N ILE A 214 12.42 2.74 -19.78
CA ILE A 214 12.92 2.60 -21.14
C ILE A 214 12.91 1.12 -21.50
N PHE A 215 12.06 0.74 -22.45
CA PHE A 215 11.92 -0.60 -22.98
C PHE A 215 12.45 -0.61 -24.42
N GLY A 216 13.70 -1.06 -24.60
CA GLY A 216 14.38 -0.96 -25.88
C GLY A 216 14.44 0.49 -26.39
N LYS A 217 13.71 0.79 -27.47
CA LYS A 217 13.66 2.15 -28.07
C LYS A 217 12.50 3.01 -27.57
N HIS A 218 11.58 2.44 -26.80
CA HIS A 218 10.40 3.13 -26.30
C HIS A 218 10.62 3.56 -24.86
N SER A 219 10.20 4.77 -24.51
CA SER A 219 10.25 5.27 -23.15
C SER A 219 8.93 5.90 -22.74
N PHE A 220 8.59 5.76 -21.47
CA PHE A 220 7.46 6.45 -20.86
C PHE A 220 7.79 6.79 -19.41
N SER A 221 7.15 7.83 -18.89
CA SER A 221 7.34 8.28 -17.52
C SER A 221 6.02 8.42 -16.76
N SER A 222 6.09 8.22 -15.45
CA SER A 222 5.01 8.52 -14.51
C SER A 222 5.54 9.23 -13.29
N LEU A 223 4.68 9.99 -12.62
CA LEU A 223 4.96 10.58 -11.32
C LEU A 223 4.22 9.80 -10.24
N GLN A 224 4.95 9.24 -9.28
CA GLN A 224 4.44 8.57 -8.10
C GLN A 224 4.53 9.48 -6.88
N PHE A 225 3.47 9.59 -6.07
CA PHE A 225 3.45 10.45 -4.89
C PHE A 225 2.42 9.97 -3.86
N ALA A 226 2.57 10.42 -2.61
CA ALA A 226 1.63 10.11 -1.55
C ALA A 226 0.31 10.87 -1.77
N GLY A 227 -0.81 10.13 -1.82
CA GLY A 227 -2.12 10.72 -2.01
C GLY A 227 -2.58 11.59 -0.83
N ARG A 228 -3.47 12.54 -1.12
CA ARG A 228 -4.06 13.48 -0.13
C ARG A 228 -5.58 13.35 -0.09
N GLY A 229 -6.20 13.81 1.00
CA GLY A 229 -7.66 13.83 1.17
C GLY A 229 -8.27 12.44 0.99
N ARG A 230 -9.16 12.27 -0.01
CA ARG A 230 -9.82 10.99 -0.28
C ARG A 230 -8.89 9.87 -0.75
N SER A 231 -7.66 10.21 -1.16
CA SER A 231 -6.63 9.25 -1.54
C SER A 231 -5.49 9.20 -0.52
N GLN A 232 -5.70 9.72 0.69
CA GLN A 232 -4.70 9.64 1.75
C GLN A 232 -4.30 8.18 2.00
N ARG A 233 -3.00 7.94 2.21
CA ARG A 233 -2.39 6.60 2.37
C ARG A 233 -2.43 5.71 1.12
N LEU A 234 -2.80 6.24 -0.04
CA LEU A 234 -2.64 5.55 -1.32
C LEU A 234 -1.40 6.07 -2.04
N LEU A 235 -0.75 5.18 -2.79
CA LEU A 235 0.22 5.57 -3.80
C LEU A 235 -0.54 6.12 -5.01
N CYS A 236 -0.33 7.38 -5.34
CA CYS A 236 -0.89 7.97 -6.55
C CYS A 236 0.16 7.92 -7.66
N GLU A 237 -0.17 7.30 -8.79
CA GLU A 237 0.65 7.31 -9.99
C GLU A 237 -0.05 8.08 -11.12
N ARG A 238 0.61 9.12 -11.63
CA ARG A 238 0.09 10.00 -12.67
C ARG A 238 0.78 9.75 -14.00
N PHE A 239 -0.04 9.49 -15.02
CA PHE A 239 0.34 9.37 -16.44
C PHE A 239 -0.38 10.45 -17.23
N GLY A 240 0.30 11.57 -17.50
CA GLY A 240 -0.32 12.72 -18.16
C GLY A 240 -1.61 13.18 -17.45
N PRO A 241 -2.79 13.17 -18.11
CA PRO A 241 -4.05 13.58 -17.50
C PRO A 241 -4.66 12.54 -16.56
N LEU A 242 -4.18 11.30 -16.56
CA LEU A 242 -4.72 10.20 -15.77
C LEU A 242 -3.96 10.07 -14.46
N THR A 243 -4.67 9.89 -13.35
CA THR A 243 -4.07 9.56 -12.04
C THR A 243 -4.73 8.32 -11.47
N PHE A 244 -3.94 7.35 -11.03
CA PHE A 244 -4.36 6.09 -10.46
C PHE A 244 -3.92 6.04 -9.00
N ALA A 245 -4.85 5.88 -8.07
CA ALA A 245 -4.54 5.76 -6.65
C ALA A 245 -4.65 4.29 -6.22
N MET A 246 -3.54 3.74 -5.75
CA MET A 246 -3.35 2.34 -5.45
C MET A 246 -3.05 2.13 -3.97
N ALA A 247 -3.65 1.10 -3.39
CA ALA A 247 -3.27 0.62 -2.07
C ALA A 247 -2.08 -0.34 -2.20
N LEU A 248 -1.04 -0.09 -1.42
CA LEU A 248 0.11 -0.98 -1.29
C LEU A 248 -0.24 -2.08 -0.27
N VAL A 249 -0.25 -3.34 -0.72
CA VAL A 249 -0.60 -4.50 0.11
C VAL A 249 0.56 -5.48 0.11
N ALA A 250 1.23 -5.59 1.25
CA ALA A 250 2.28 -6.58 1.47
C ALA A 250 1.65 -7.88 2.00
N GLU A 251 1.82 -8.99 1.28
CA GLU A 251 1.27 -10.30 1.63
C GLU A 251 2.23 -11.37 1.09
N ASP A 252 2.52 -12.45 1.81
CA ASP A 252 3.31 -13.60 1.31
C ASP A 252 4.64 -13.25 0.59
N GLY A 253 5.35 -12.22 1.06
CA GLY A 253 6.59 -11.77 0.42
C GLY A 253 6.42 -11.10 -0.95
N ARG A 254 5.19 -10.77 -1.35
CA ARG A 254 4.87 -9.93 -2.51
C ARG A 254 4.34 -8.57 -2.08
N LEU A 255 4.53 -7.58 -2.93
CA LEU A 255 3.90 -6.26 -2.80
C LEU A 255 2.87 -6.07 -3.92
N ALA A 256 1.59 -6.13 -3.61
CA ALA A 256 0.51 -5.89 -4.57
C ALA A 256 0.12 -4.40 -4.61
N LEU A 257 -0.04 -3.87 -5.82
CA LEU A 257 -0.51 -2.50 -6.07
C LEU A 257 -1.98 -2.57 -6.50
N VAL A 258 -2.87 -2.43 -5.52
CA VAL A 258 -4.31 -2.62 -5.74
C VAL A 258 -4.98 -1.30 -6.07
N LEU A 259 -5.45 -1.15 -7.31
CA LEU A 259 -6.14 0.06 -7.76
C LEU A 259 -7.44 0.32 -7.00
N ARG A 260 -7.56 1.49 -6.36
CA ARG A 260 -8.74 1.89 -5.57
C ARG A 260 -9.52 3.02 -6.19
N ARG A 261 -8.84 3.96 -6.85
CA ARG A 261 -9.45 5.16 -7.42
C ARG A 261 -8.69 5.56 -8.67
N TRP A 262 -9.37 6.28 -9.54
CA TRP A 262 -8.72 6.94 -10.65
C TRP A 262 -9.42 8.26 -10.97
N SER A 263 -8.69 9.15 -11.64
CA SER A 263 -9.20 10.44 -12.08
C SER A 263 -8.62 10.84 -13.43
N PHE A 264 -9.35 11.72 -14.11
CA PHE A 264 -8.93 12.36 -15.35
C PHE A 264 -8.96 13.87 -15.14
N PHE A 265 -7.83 14.55 -15.33
CA PHE A 265 -7.64 15.97 -14.95
C PHE A 265 -8.06 16.28 -13.50
N GLY A 266 -7.85 15.33 -12.59
CA GLY A 266 -8.24 15.46 -11.19
C GLY A 266 -9.72 15.19 -10.89
N LEU A 267 -10.58 15.04 -11.91
CA LEU A 267 -11.98 14.67 -11.74
C LEU A 267 -12.09 13.18 -11.43
N PRO A 268 -12.61 12.77 -10.26
CA PRO A 268 -12.73 11.37 -9.90
C PRO A 268 -13.70 10.64 -10.84
N LEU A 269 -13.27 9.52 -11.42
CA LEU A 269 -14.07 8.74 -12.35
C LEU A 269 -14.61 7.46 -11.70
N PRO A 270 -15.79 6.96 -12.14
CA PRO A 270 -16.32 5.68 -11.67
C PRO A 270 -15.40 4.50 -11.96
N MET A 271 -15.29 3.55 -11.03
CA MET A 271 -14.41 2.39 -11.17
C MET A 271 -14.80 1.44 -12.30
N TRP A 272 -16.07 1.43 -12.74
CA TRP A 272 -16.53 0.55 -13.83
C TRP A 272 -15.99 0.96 -15.21
N LEU A 273 -15.55 2.21 -15.37
CA LEU A 273 -14.85 2.72 -16.55
C LEU A 273 -13.34 2.50 -16.48
N CYS A 274 -12.82 2.15 -15.31
CA CYS A 274 -11.39 2.03 -15.08
C CYS A 274 -10.86 0.73 -15.71
N PRO A 275 -9.70 0.75 -16.38
CA PRO A 275 -8.96 -0.48 -16.64
C PRO A 275 -8.72 -1.24 -15.33
N ARG A 276 -8.94 -2.56 -15.35
CA ARG A 276 -8.53 -3.46 -14.28
C ARG A 276 -7.03 -3.62 -14.35
N SER A 277 -6.37 -3.54 -13.19
CA SER A 277 -4.93 -3.73 -13.06
C SER A 277 -4.66 -4.85 -12.06
N THR A 278 -3.90 -5.84 -12.48
CA THR A 278 -3.29 -6.84 -11.60
C THR A 278 -1.80 -6.58 -11.59
N SER A 279 -1.36 -5.82 -10.60
CA SER A 279 0.03 -5.38 -10.48
C SER A 279 0.61 -5.84 -9.15
N TYR A 280 1.77 -6.49 -9.19
CA TYR A 280 2.48 -6.90 -7.99
C TYR A 280 3.98 -7.04 -8.25
N GLU A 281 4.75 -6.99 -7.17
CA GLU A 281 6.19 -7.15 -7.13
C GLU A 281 6.53 -8.37 -6.28
N THR A 282 7.49 -9.17 -6.74
CA THR A 282 7.91 -10.42 -6.12
C THR A 282 9.43 -10.50 -6.11
N VAL A 283 9.97 -11.50 -5.41
CA VAL A 283 11.38 -11.86 -5.52
C VAL A 283 11.49 -13.25 -6.12
N GLU A 284 12.16 -13.36 -7.27
CA GLU A 284 12.48 -14.62 -7.93
C GLU A 284 14.01 -14.71 -8.04
N ASP A 285 14.62 -15.80 -7.57
CA ASP A 285 16.08 -15.99 -7.56
C ASP A 285 16.88 -14.82 -6.97
N GLY A 286 16.34 -14.18 -5.91
CA GLY A 286 16.96 -13.04 -5.24
C GLY A 286 16.85 -11.71 -6.00
N ARG A 287 16.20 -11.70 -7.17
CA ARG A 287 16.02 -10.51 -8.01
C ARG A 287 14.65 -9.89 -7.80
N PHE A 288 14.58 -8.58 -7.95
CA PHE A 288 13.31 -7.86 -7.97
C PHE A 288 12.54 -8.24 -9.24
N GLY A 289 11.39 -8.87 -9.07
CA GLY A 289 10.45 -9.20 -10.14
C GLY A 289 9.25 -8.26 -10.11
N PHE A 290 8.78 -7.86 -11.29
CA PHE A 290 7.54 -7.11 -11.44
C PHE A 290 6.58 -7.82 -12.38
N HIS A 291 5.30 -7.72 -12.08
CA HIS A 291 4.21 -8.15 -12.93
C HIS A 291 3.16 -7.06 -12.98
N VAL A 292 2.78 -6.65 -14.19
CA VAL A 292 1.68 -5.72 -14.40
C VAL A 292 0.83 -6.22 -15.56
N GLU A 293 -0.41 -6.52 -15.26
CA GLU A 293 -1.43 -6.82 -16.25
C GLU A 293 -2.51 -5.75 -16.21
N ILE A 294 -2.75 -5.13 -17.37
CA ILE A 294 -3.81 -4.15 -17.58
C ILE A 294 -4.84 -4.77 -18.52
N SER A 295 -6.09 -4.81 -18.09
CA SER A 295 -7.22 -5.29 -18.87
C SER A 295 -8.41 -4.35 -18.75
N HIS A 296 -9.37 -4.43 -19.67
CA HIS A 296 -10.62 -3.68 -19.56
C HIS A 296 -11.81 -4.64 -19.68
N PRO A 297 -12.87 -4.50 -18.85
CA PRO A 297 -13.99 -5.45 -18.84
C PRO A 297 -14.63 -5.70 -20.22
N LEU A 298 -14.69 -4.65 -21.06
CA LEU A 298 -15.28 -4.74 -22.40
C LEU A 298 -14.28 -5.05 -23.51
N ALA A 299 -13.01 -4.70 -23.32
CA ALA A 299 -12.01 -4.82 -24.39
C ALA A 299 -11.16 -6.10 -24.25
N GLY A 300 -11.11 -6.70 -23.07
CA GLY A 300 -10.18 -7.78 -22.73
C GLY A 300 -8.81 -7.25 -22.28
N MET A 301 -7.79 -8.09 -22.31
CA MET A 301 -6.41 -7.72 -21.95
C MET A 301 -5.88 -6.62 -22.88
N ILE A 302 -5.31 -5.56 -22.31
CA ILE A 302 -4.72 -4.41 -23.02
C ILE A 302 -3.22 -4.63 -23.16
N ALA A 303 -2.54 -4.86 -22.05
CA ALA A 303 -1.10 -5.10 -22.00
C ALA A 303 -0.76 -5.94 -20.77
N ARG A 304 0.25 -6.80 -20.89
CA ARG A 304 0.86 -7.50 -19.77
C ARG A 304 2.36 -7.42 -19.90
N TYR A 305 3.03 -6.96 -18.85
CA TYR A 305 4.48 -6.97 -18.79
C TYR A 305 4.97 -7.60 -17.50
N ARG A 306 5.94 -8.49 -17.66
CA ARG A 306 6.57 -9.21 -16.56
C ARG A 306 8.07 -9.21 -16.78
N GLY A 307 8.84 -9.10 -15.72
CA GLY A 307 10.29 -9.05 -15.85
C GLY A 307 10.96 -8.95 -14.50
N TRP A 308 12.27 -8.78 -14.55
CA TRP A 308 13.09 -8.56 -13.37
C TRP A 308 14.01 -7.37 -13.59
N LEU A 309 14.41 -6.73 -12.49
CA LEU A 309 15.35 -5.61 -12.46
C LEU A 309 16.36 -5.82 -11.34
N GLU A 310 17.55 -5.26 -11.53
CA GLU A 310 18.57 -5.11 -10.51
C GLU A 310 18.99 -3.63 -10.47
N PRO A 311 19.19 -3.05 -9.27
CA PRO A 311 19.74 -1.69 -9.15
C PRO A 311 21.09 -1.55 -9.86
N SER A 312 21.22 -0.53 -10.69
CA SER A 312 22.42 -0.21 -11.48
C SER A 312 23.05 1.07 -10.96
N GLY A 313 23.54 1.08 -9.73
CA GLY A 313 24.13 2.28 -9.11
C GLY A 313 24.94 1.94 -7.88
N ALA A 314 26.13 2.52 -7.77
CA ALA A 314 27.25 2.04 -6.96
C ALA A 314 26.94 1.78 -5.48
N HIS A 315 26.87 0.51 -5.09
CA HIS A 315 27.60 0.11 -3.90
C HIS A 315 29.08 0.20 -4.25
N GLY A 316 29.84 1.04 -3.52
CA GLY A 316 31.29 1.02 -3.57
C GLY A 316 31.77 -0.37 -3.17
N SER A 317 31.96 -1.24 -4.17
CA SER A 317 32.91 -2.33 -4.08
C SER A 317 34.27 -1.66 -3.93
N SER A 318 34.70 -1.46 -2.69
CA SER A 318 36.13 -1.54 -2.41
C SER A 318 36.54 -2.94 -2.84
N GLU A 319 36.93 -3.06 -4.10
CA GLU A 319 37.99 -3.97 -4.48
C GLU A 319 39.12 -3.68 -3.50
N THR A 320 39.22 -4.54 -2.50
CA THR A 320 40.45 -4.69 -1.73
C THR A 320 41.44 -5.24 -2.75
N VAL A 321 42.08 -4.30 -3.45
CA VAL A 321 43.31 -4.57 -4.18
C VAL A 321 44.27 -5.14 -3.14
N SER A 322 44.43 -6.44 -3.21
CA SER A 322 45.43 -7.19 -2.45
C SER A 322 46.79 -6.54 -2.73
N PRO A 323 47.52 -6.03 -1.73
CA PRO A 323 48.81 -5.42 -2.00
C PRO A 323 49.76 -6.51 -2.49
N ALA A 324 50.09 -6.42 -3.78
CA ALA A 324 51.14 -7.19 -4.40
C ALA A 324 52.41 -7.06 -3.55
N THR A 325 52.91 -8.22 -3.13
CA THR A 325 54.19 -8.38 -2.47
C THR A 325 55.30 -7.88 -3.41
N LEU A 326 55.83 -6.68 -3.14
CA LEU A 326 57.09 -6.24 -3.72
C LEU A 326 58.18 -6.24 -2.66
N ALA A 327 59.25 -6.93 -3.01
CA ALA A 327 60.35 -7.31 -2.18
C ALA A 327 61.19 -6.12 -1.71
N ASN A 328 61.40 -6.08 -0.40
CA ASN A 328 62.67 -5.89 0.29
C ASN A 328 63.83 -5.23 -0.51
N SER A 329 64.07 -3.95 -0.25
CA SER A 329 65.41 -3.36 -0.38
C SER A 329 65.71 -2.47 0.82
N ARG A 330 66.70 -2.91 1.57
CA ARG A 330 67.31 -2.30 2.76
C ARG A 330 67.76 -0.86 2.50
N GLN A 331 67.48 0.06 3.43
CA GLN A 331 68.54 0.90 4.00
C GLN A 331 68.12 1.57 5.33
N SER A 332 69.08 1.60 6.22
CA SER A 332 69.05 2.01 7.63
C SER A 332 69.23 3.52 7.78
N CYS A 333 68.49 4.17 8.71
CA CYS A 333 69.09 5.20 9.56
C CYS A 333 68.23 5.55 10.81
N ALA A 334 68.83 5.26 11.97
CA ALA A 334 68.84 5.99 13.25
C ALA A 334 67.58 6.71 13.81
N VAL A 335 67.04 6.12 14.89
CA VAL A 335 66.93 6.66 16.27
C VAL A 335 66.73 8.18 16.45
N HIS A 336 65.58 8.60 17.00
CA HIS A 336 65.55 9.30 18.31
C HIS A 336 64.14 9.33 18.94
N SER A 337 64.12 8.93 20.21
CA SER A 337 63.04 9.04 21.20
C SER A 337 62.73 10.51 21.54
N VAL A 338 61.48 10.81 21.89
CA VAL A 338 61.07 11.37 23.20
C VAL A 338 59.55 11.68 23.16
N GLN A 339 58.82 11.04 24.09
CA GLN A 339 57.46 11.35 24.55
C GLN A 339 57.54 12.23 25.82
N PRO A 340 56.45 12.81 26.35
CA PRO A 340 55.03 12.49 26.16
C PRO A 340 54.20 13.46 25.32
#